data_AF-A0A225AT75-F1
#
_entry.id   AF-A0A225AT75-F1
#
_cell.length_a   1.000
_cell.length_b   1.000
_cell.length_c   1.000
_cell.angle_alpha   90.00
_cell.angle_beta   90.00
_cell.angle_gamma   90.00
#
_symmetry.space_group_name_H-M   'P 1'
#
loop_
_entity.id
_entity.type
_entity.pdbx_description
1 polymer ?
#
loop_
_entity_poly.entity_id
_entity_poly.type
_entity_poly.pdbx_seq_one_letter_code
_entity_poly.pdbx_strand_id
1 'polypeptide(L)'
;MQTPSQTFPLDLKPSEEDDISKREEGLDHGQSVQKIVQFDLKEEGNHILAVSVSYTETLMANDAAHAASGRVRTFRKLYQFIAQPCLSVRTKASELPPTEVENKSLGPYGKTRLLRFALEAQLENVGDGTVVIEKTILNPKPPFKVQSLNWDLELSDQNVAERPTMNPRDILQVAFLVEQEVGQQDGLENLQKDLKRDGRATLGQLSIEWRSTMGDRGFLTTGNLLTKKR
;
A
#
# COMPACT_ATOMS: atom_id res chain seq x y z
N MET A 1 8.34 28.73 -5.72
CA MET A 1 7.33 28.57 -4.65
C MET A 1 7.85 27.48 -3.73
N GLN A 2 8.16 27.81 -2.47
CA GLN A 2 8.67 26.86 -1.48
C GLN A 2 7.45 26.12 -0.91
N THR A 3 7.28 24.85 -1.30
CA THR A 3 6.26 23.99 -0.68
C THR A 3 6.57 23.85 0.81
N PRO A 4 5.58 23.98 1.71
CA PRO A 4 5.81 23.87 3.14
C PRO A 4 6.33 22.47 3.46
N SER A 5 7.54 22.41 4.03
CA SER A 5 8.16 21.15 4.45
C SER A 5 7.42 20.65 5.70
N GLN A 6 6.62 19.60 5.56
CA GLN A 6 5.96 18.97 6.71
C GLN A 6 6.99 18.14 7.48
N THR A 7 7.01 18.31 8.81
CA THR A 7 7.88 17.56 9.70
C THR A 7 7.05 16.57 10.52
N PHE A 8 7.36 15.29 10.39
CA PHE A 8 6.68 14.23 11.14
C PHE A 8 7.64 13.62 12.16
N PRO A 9 7.30 13.60 13.47
CA PRO A 9 8.05 12.81 14.44
C PRO A 9 7.85 11.33 14.12
N LEU A 10 8.93 10.55 14.16
CA LEU A 10 8.92 9.12 13.86
C LEU A 10 9.22 8.32 15.12
N ASP A 11 8.39 7.32 15.39
CA ASP A 11 8.60 6.41 16.50
C ASP A 11 9.52 5.25 16.08
N LEU A 12 10.39 4.86 17.00
CA LEU A 12 11.29 3.73 16.82
C LEU A 12 10.54 2.43 17.18
N LYS A 13 10.57 1.43 16.30
CA LYS A 13 10.00 0.10 16.56
C LYS A 13 11.05 -0.83 17.21
N PRO A 14 10.64 -1.70 18.16
CA PRO A 14 9.31 -1.76 18.78
C PRO A 14 9.04 -0.55 19.69
N SER A 15 7.76 -0.14 19.72
CA SER A 15 7.29 0.90 20.61
C SER A 15 7.55 0.47 22.04
N GLU A 16 7.82 1.47 22.84
CA GLU A 16 8.37 1.37 24.17
C GLU A 16 7.47 0.68 25.23
N GLU A 17 6.36 0.06 24.82
CA GLU A 17 5.34 -0.57 25.65
C GLU A 17 5.63 -2.05 25.98
N ASP A 18 6.43 -2.76 25.18
CA ASP A 18 6.76 -4.18 25.41
C ASP A 18 7.94 -4.42 26.39
N ASP A 19 8.61 -3.35 26.85
CA ASP A 19 9.86 -3.42 27.63
C ASP A 19 9.85 -2.47 28.86
N ILE A 20 8.68 -2.27 29.49
CA ILE A 20 8.55 -1.39 30.68
C ILE A 20 9.32 -1.95 31.90
N SER A 21 9.80 -3.20 31.86
CA SER A 21 10.56 -3.83 32.95
C SER A 21 12.09 -3.63 32.89
N LYS A 22 12.65 -2.91 31.90
CA LYS A 22 14.12 -2.72 31.75
C LYS A 22 14.60 -1.27 31.59
N ARG A 23 13.73 -0.27 31.77
CA ARG A 23 14.02 1.12 31.38
C ARG A 23 14.74 2.03 32.39
N GLU A 24 15.38 1.49 33.41
CA GLU A 24 16.15 2.32 34.35
C GLU A 24 17.67 2.19 34.21
N GLU A 25 18.18 1.24 33.43
CA GLU A 25 19.61 1.08 33.25
C GLU A 25 20.05 1.73 31.93
N GLY A 26 20.81 2.83 32.04
CA GLY A 26 21.50 3.43 30.90
C GLY A 26 22.41 2.42 30.20
N LEU A 27 22.92 2.78 29.02
CA LEU A 27 23.82 1.89 28.29
C LEU A 27 25.17 1.76 29.00
N ASP A 28 25.59 0.52 29.26
CA ASP A 28 26.93 0.24 29.77
C ASP A 28 28.02 0.49 28.72
N HIS A 29 29.27 0.60 29.18
CA HIS A 29 30.43 0.73 28.32
C HIS A 29 30.50 -0.41 27.28
N GLY A 30 30.57 -0.04 26.01
CA GLY A 30 30.67 -0.98 24.88
C GLY A 30 29.33 -1.55 24.41
N GLN A 31 28.21 -1.20 25.05
CA GLN A 31 26.88 -1.56 24.56
C GLN A 31 26.40 -0.61 23.46
N SER A 32 25.47 -1.08 22.63
CA SER A 32 24.85 -0.30 21.56
C SER A 32 23.35 -0.56 21.51
N VAL A 33 22.59 0.46 21.08
CA VAL A 33 21.14 0.35 20.85
C VAL A 33 20.89 0.46 19.36
N GLN A 34 20.19 -0.53 18.83
CA GLN A 34 19.68 -0.52 17.46
C GLN A 34 18.16 -0.63 17.52
N LYS A 35 17.48 0.28 16.83
CA LYS A 35 16.03 0.24 16.63
C LYS A 35 15.71 0.48 15.16
N ILE A 36 14.54 0.02 14.71
CA ILE A 36 14.11 0.15 13.32
C ILE A 36 13.12 1.31 13.21
N VAL A 37 13.29 2.16 12.20
CA VAL A 37 12.32 3.20 11.82
C VAL A 37 11.56 2.71 10.60
N GLN A 38 10.24 2.79 10.65
CA GLN A 38 9.39 2.50 9.50
C GLN A 38 8.39 3.63 9.31
N PHE A 39 8.40 4.25 8.14
CA PHE A 39 7.49 5.33 7.78
C PHE A 39 7.11 5.24 6.31
N ASP A 40 5.82 5.29 6.02
CA ASP A 40 5.31 5.19 4.66
C ASP A 40 5.28 6.58 4.01
N LEU A 41 6.24 6.86 3.14
CA LEU A 41 6.28 8.10 2.36
C LEU A 41 5.18 8.09 1.30
N LYS A 42 4.34 9.13 1.31
CA LYS A 42 3.27 9.31 0.32
C LYS A 42 3.65 10.29 -0.79
N GLU A 43 4.65 11.13 -0.55
CA GLU A 43 5.08 12.17 -1.48
C GLU A 43 6.39 11.76 -2.17
N GLU A 44 6.45 11.97 -3.47
CA GLU A 44 7.66 11.78 -4.27
C GLU A 44 8.62 12.97 -4.09
N GLY A 45 9.91 12.73 -4.33
CA GLY A 45 10.93 13.78 -4.33
C GLY A 45 11.88 13.72 -3.14
N ASN A 46 12.50 14.86 -2.83
CA ASN A 46 13.60 14.92 -1.86
C ASN A 46 13.07 14.91 -0.42
N HIS A 47 13.53 13.94 0.36
CA HIS A 47 13.22 13.79 1.79
C HIS A 47 14.49 13.85 2.63
N ILE A 48 14.35 14.30 3.88
CA ILE A 48 15.44 14.38 4.84
C ILE A 48 15.00 13.70 6.14
N LEU A 49 15.68 12.61 6.50
CA LEU A 49 15.57 12.00 7.83
C LEU A 49 16.56 12.68 8.78
N ALA A 50 16.03 13.39 9.78
CA ALA A 50 16.80 14.01 10.84
C ALA A 50 16.82 13.12 12.08
N VAL A 51 17.97 12.51 12.38
CA VAL A 51 18.17 11.69 13.57
C VAL A 51 18.90 12.50 14.61
N SER A 52 18.29 12.68 15.79
CA SER A 52 18.91 13.37 16.92
C SER A 52 19.06 12.39 18.08
N VAL A 53 20.27 12.25 18.61
CA VAL A 53 20.57 11.46 19.79
C VAL A 53 20.99 12.40 20.90
N SER A 54 20.26 12.39 22.02
CA SER A 54 20.60 13.15 23.22
C SER A 54 20.93 12.18 24.35
N TYR A 55 22.06 12.39 25.01
CA TYR A 55 22.44 11.58 26.17
C TYR A 55 23.05 12.45 27.27
N THR A 56 22.92 11.98 28.50
CA THR A 56 23.56 12.56 29.69
C THR A 56 24.81 11.77 30.04
N GLU A 57 25.96 12.43 30.04
CA GLU A 57 27.21 11.82 30.47
C GLU A 57 27.26 11.83 32.01
N THR A 58 27.17 10.65 32.64
CA THR A 58 27.41 10.47 34.07
C THR A 58 28.83 9.94 34.26
N LEU A 59 29.80 10.84 34.41
CA LEU A 59 31.15 10.41 34.82
C LEU A 59 31.07 9.96 36.28
N MET A 60 31.15 8.65 36.52
CA MET A 60 31.47 8.13 37.85
C MET A 60 32.94 8.48 38.13
N ALA A 61 33.17 9.62 38.79
CA ALA A 61 34.47 9.92 39.35
C ALA A 61 34.74 8.87 40.43
N ASN A 62 35.75 8.02 40.20
CA ASN A 62 36.16 6.91 41.04
C ASN A 62 36.80 7.33 42.37
N ASP A 63 36.48 8.51 42.91
CA ASP A 63 36.84 8.88 44.27
C ASP A 63 35.84 9.90 44.82
N ALA A 64 35.47 9.68 46.07
CA ALA A 64 34.43 10.41 46.79
C ALA A 64 34.55 11.94 46.64
N ALA A 65 33.39 12.58 46.48
CA ALA A 65 33.17 14.02 46.45
C ALA A 65 33.47 14.74 45.11
N HIS A 66 32.56 14.60 44.15
CA HIS A 66 31.77 15.71 43.57
C HIS A 66 30.99 15.15 42.38
N ALA A 67 29.66 15.11 42.50
CA ALA A 67 28.77 14.77 41.39
C ALA A 67 28.91 15.86 40.31
N ALA A 68 29.82 15.64 39.37
CA ALA A 68 30.04 16.53 38.25
C ALA A 68 28.79 16.51 37.37
N SER A 69 28.10 17.66 37.34
CA SER A 69 26.96 18.03 36.50
C SER A 69 26.77 17.16 35.27
N GLY A 70 25.64 16.43 35.23
CA GLY A 70 25.20 15.59 34.10
C GLY A 70 24.97 16.41 32.84
N ARG A 71 26.05 16.68 32.10
CA ARG A 71 26.02 17.48 30.87
C ARG A 71 25.29 16.70 29.79
N VAL A 72 24.15 17.23 29.35
CA VAL A 72 23.42 16.72 28.18
C VAL A 72 24.22 17.09 26.92
N ARG A 73 24.49 16.10 26.08
CA ARG A 73 25.05 16.29 24.74
C ARG A 73 24.03 15.79 23.71
N THR A 74 23.93 16.52 22.59
CA THR A 74 23.04 16.16 21.49
C THR A 74 23.82 16.10 20.19
N PHE A 75 23.64 15.01 19.45
CA PHE A 75 24.20 14.80 18.12
C PHE A 75 23.06 14.71 17.13
N ARG A 76 23.15 15.44 16.02
CA ARG A 76 22.15 15.42 14.95
C ARG A 76 22.80 15.03 13.62
N LYS A 77 22.28 13.99 12.98
CA LYS A 77 22.66 13.56 11.64
C LYS A 77 21.47 13.71 10.70
N LEU A 78 21.72 14.28 9.53
CA LEU A 78 20.73 14.40 8.46
C LEU A 78 21.08 13.39 7.36
N TYR A 79 20.09 12.61 6.94
CA TYR A 79 20.17 11.71 5.79
C TYR A 79 19.22 12.22 4.72
N GLN A 80 19.74 12.57 3.56
CA GLN A 80 18.96 13.01 2.42
C GLN A 80 18.80 11.86 1.44
N PHE A 81 17.58 11.64 0.98
CA PHE A 81 17.26 10.62 -0.03
C PHE A 81 16.10 11.09 -0.91
N ILE A 82 15.90 10.41 -2.04
CA ILE A 82 14.86 10.74 -3.02
C ILE A 82 13.85 9.60 -3.03
N ALA A 83 12.59 9.91 -2.76
CA ALA A 83 11.49 8.96 -2.96
C ALA A 83 11.07 8.99 -4.43
N GLN A 84 11.23 7.86 -5.10
CA GLN A 84 10.84 7.65 -6.49
C GLN A 84 9.66 6.66 -6.56
N PRO A 85 8.77 6.78 -7.55
CA PRO A 85 7.73 5.78 -7.77
C PRO A 85 8.36 4.43 -8.10
N CYS A 86 7.81 3.35 -7.56
CA CYS A 86 8.29 2.00 -7.81
C CYS A 86 7.48 1.30 -8.92
N LEU A 87 6.16 1.43 -8.88
CA LEU A 87 5.26 0.83 -9.86
C LEU A 87 4.37 1.89 -10.51
N SER A 88 4.24 1.81 -11.82
CA SER A 88 3.29 2.58 -12.62
C SER A 88 2.14 1.66 -13.04
N VAL A 89 0.91 2.13 -12.90
CA VAL A 89 -0.29 1.32 -13.17
C VAL A 89 -1.12 1.98 -14.27
N ARG A 90 -1.38 1.23 -15.35
CA ARG A 90 -2.31 1.64 -16.41
C ARG A 90 -3.46 0.66 -16.46
N THR A 91 -4.68 1.14 -16.39
CA THR A 91 -5.88 0.29 -16.38
C THR A 91 -6.74 0.54 -17.61
N LYS A 92 -7.44 -0.52 -18.04
CA LYS A 92 -8.39 -0.48 -19.14
C LYS A 92 -9.59 -1.34 -18.78
N ALA A 93 -10.75 -0.70 -18.67
CA ALA A 93 -12.03 -1.38 -18.52
C ALA A 93 -12.70 -1.56 -19.89
N SER A 94 -13.17 -2.77 -20.17
CA SER A 94 -13.96 -3.13 -21.35
C SER A 94 -15.30 -3.73 -20.93
N GLU A 95 -16.36 -3.36 -21.63
CA GLU A 95 -17.70 -3.88 -21.37
C GLU A 95 -17.86 -5.24 -22.06
N LEU A 96 -18.34 -6.23 -21.30
CA LEU A 96 -18.67 -7.56 -21.79
C LEU A 96 -20.18 -7.66 -22.01
N PRO A 97 -20.65 -8.62 -22.83
CA PRO A 97 -22.08 -8.87 -22.99
C PRO A 97 -22.76 -9.06 -21.62
N PRO A 98 -23.84 -8.33 -21.32
CA PRO A 98 -24.53 -8.42 -20.04
C PRO A 98 -25.20 -9.80 -19.90
N THR A 99 -25.26 -10.30 -18.67
CA THR A 99 -25.96 -11.56 -18.37
C THR A 99 -27.40 -11.26 -18.02
N GLU A 100 -28.35 -11.90 -18.70
CA GLU A 100 -29.77 -11.81 -18.36
C GLU A 100 -30.12 -12.85 -17.29
N VAL A 101 -30.68 -12.39 -16.17
CA VAL A 101 -31.12 -13.26 -15.07
C VAL A 101 -32.60 -13.02 -14.82
N GLU A 102 -33.34 -14.11 -14.57
CA GLU A 102 -34.75 -14.03 -14.20
C GLU A 102 -34.90 -13.28 -12.87
N ASN A 103 -35.77 -12.28 -12.87
CA ASN A 103 -36.05 -11.48 -11.70
C ASN A 103 -37.53 -11.54 -11.37
N LYS A 104 -37.86 -12.36 -10.36
CA LYS A 104 -39.23 -12.58 -9.88
C LYS A 104 -39.89 -11.31 -9.37
N SER A 105 -39.13 -10.26 -9.02
CA SER A 105 -39.70 -8.97 -8.58
C SER A 105 -40.27 -8.13 -9.73
N LEU A 106 -39.89 -8.43 -10.98
CA LEU A 106 -40.39 -7.76 -12.20
C LEU A 106 -41.54 -8.53 -12.88
N GLY A 107 -42.10 -9.55 -12.22
CA GLY A 107 -43.21 -10.37 -12.71
C GLY A 107 -42.79 -11.70 -13.35
N PRO A 108 -43.75 -12.47 -13.93
CA PRO A 108 -43.54 -13.85 -14.40
C PRO A 108 -42.51 -14.00 -15.53
N TYR A 109 -42.26 -12.92 -16.27
CA TYR A 109 -41.29 -12.86 -17.37
C TYR A 109 -40.23 -11.77 -17.15
N GLY A 110 -40.10 -11.28 -15.91
CA GLY A 110 -39.14 -10.24 -15.58
C GLY A 110 -37.71 -10.73 -15.79
N LYS A 111 -36.95 -10.06 -16.66
CA LYS A 111 -35.51 -10.30 -16.83
C LYS A 111 -34.75 -9.04 -16.43
N THR A 112 -33.71 -9.21 -15.61
CA THR A 112 -32.77 -8.15 -15.27
C THR A 112 -31.46 -8.38 -16.02
N ARG A 113 -30.92 -7.33 -16.62
CA ARG A 113 -29.61 -7.34 -17.28
C ARG A 113 -28.55 -6.95 -16.28
N LEU A 114 -27.61 -7.86 -16.01
CA LEU A 114 -26.49 -7.64 -15.12
C LEU A 114 -25.26 -7.25 -15.93
N LEU A 115 -24.64 -6.15 -15.54
CA LEU A 115 -23.47 -5.61 -16.22
C LEU A 115 -22.23 -6.47 -15.93
N ARG A 116 -21.37 -6.60 -16.94
CA ARG A 116 -20.10 -7.33 -16.86
C ARG A 116 -19.00 -6.53 -17.53
N PHE A 117 -17.82 -6.57 -16.93
CA PHE A 117 -16.65 -5.86 -17.42
C PHE A 117 -15.41 -6.73 -17.30
N ALA A 118 -14.52 -6.64 -18.28
CA ALA A 118 -13.15 -7.11 -18.16
C ALA A 118 -12.26 -5.91 -17.86
N LEU A 119 -11.57 -5.95 -16.71
CA LEU A 119 -10.60 -4.96 -16.29
C LEU A 119 -9.20 -5.52 -16.45
N GLU A 120 -8.43 -4.90 -17.34
CA GLU A 120 -7.01 -5.18 -17.54
C GLU A 120 -6.19 -4.11 -16.79
N ALA A 121 -5.12 -4.52 -16.11
CA ALA A 121 -4.14 -3.61 -15.55
C ALA A 121 -2.72 -4.01 -15.97
N GLN A 122 -1.95 -3.02 -16.40
CA GLN A 122 -0.54 -3.14 -16.70
C GLN A 122 0.24 -2.51 -15.56
N LEU A 123 1.03 -3.33 -14.88
CA LEU A 123 1.96 -2.93 -13.84
C LEU A 123 3.35 -2.82 -14.49
N GLU A 124 3.95 -1.64 -14.47
CA GLU A 124 5.28 -1.39 -15.01
C GLU A 124 6.23 -1.07 -13.84
N ASN A 125 7.35 -1.79 -13.75
CA ASN A 125 8.40 -1.43 -12.79
C ASN A 125 9.16 -0.21 -13.32
N VAL A 126 8.93 0.94 -12.69
CA VAL A 126 9.56 2.21 -13.03
C VAL A 126 10.71 2.56 -12.06
N GLY A 127 10.92 1.74 -11.03
CA GLY A 127 12.05 1.87 -10.12
C GLY A 127 13.35 1.29 -10.67
N ASP A 128 14.44 1.54 -9.96
CA ASP A 128 15.79 1.11 -10.36
C ASP A 128 16.13 -0.32 -9.91
N GLY A 129 15.32 -0.92 -9.06
CA GLY A 129 15.55 -2.25 -8.48
C GLY A 129 14.52 -3.28 -8.96
N THR A 130 14.91 -4.56 -8.89
CA THR A 130 13.99 -5.68 -9.10
C THR A 130 12.99 -5.76 -7.94
N VAL A 131 11.72 -6.06 -8.26
CA VAL A 131 10.66 -6.26 -7.27
C VAL A 131 9.95 -7.58 -7.47
N VAL A 132 9.44 -8.16 -6.38
CA VAL A 132 8.62 -9.36 -6.40
C VAL A 132 7.20 -8.98 -6.04
N ILE A 133 6.23 -9.22 -6.93
CA ILE A 133 4.82 -8.93 -6.62
C ILE A 133 4.31 -9.98 -5.65
N GLU A 134 3.84 -9.55 -4.48
CA GLU A 134 3.30 -10.43 -3.44
C GLU A 134 1.79 -10.62 -3.63
N LYS A 135 1.06 -9.56 -3.97
CA LYS A 135 -0.40 -9.62 -4.06
C LYS A 135 -0.94 -8.57 -5.03
N THR A 136 -1.95 -8.94 -5.81
CA THR A 136 -2.69 -8.00 -6.66
C THR A 136 -4.18 -8.24 -6.51
N ILE A 137 -4.88 -7.34 -5.81
CA ILE A 137 -6.31 -7.47 -5.49
C ILE A 137 -7.08 -6.31 -6.08
N LEU A 138 -8.16 -6.59 -6.78
CA LEU A 138 -9.15 -5.58 -7.12
C LEU A 138 -10.25 -5.60 -6.05
N ASN A 139 -10.36 -4.51 -5.28
CA ASN A 139 -11.41 -4.29 -4.30
C ASN A 139 -12.65 -3.73 -5.00
N PRO A 140 -13.72 -4.51 -5.23
CA PRO A 140 -14.90 -4.01 -5.90
C PRO A 140 -15.66 -2.97 -5.06
N LYS A 141 -16.35 -2.06 -5.75
CA LYS A 141 -17.45 -1.32 -5.12
C LYS A 141 -18.77 -2.06 -5.32
N PRO A 142 -19.65 -2.12 -4.30
CA PRO A 142 -21.02 -2.59 -4.49
C PRO A 142 -21.70 -1.83 -5.64
N PRO A 143 -22.46 -2.50 -6.51
CA PRO A 143 -22.95 -3.89 -6.42
C PRO A 143 -22.09 -4.92 -7.17
N PHE A 144 -20.80 -4.63 -7.42
CA PHE A 144 -19.94 -5.53 -8.19
C PHE A 144 -19.28 -6.60 -7.31
N LYS A 145 -19.13 -7.81 -7.88
CA LYS A 145 -18.22 -8.85 -7.44
C LYS A 145 -17.06 -8.98 -8.43
N VAL A 146 -15.93 -9.46 -7.95
CA VAL A 146 -14.72 -9.62 -8.76
C VAL A 146 -14.26 -11.06 -8.72
N GLN A 147 -13.87 -11.55 -9.88
CA GLN A 147 -13.11 -12.78 -10.04
C GLN A 147 -11.78 -12.44 -10.68
N SER A 148 -10.69 -12.88 -10.06
CA SER A 148 -9.37 -12.77 -10.67
C SER A 148 -9.22 -13.77 -11.81
N LEU A 149 -8.62 -13.30 -12.90
CA LEU A 149 -8.27 -14.15 -14.05
C LEU A 149 -6.77 -14.50 -14.05
N ASN A 150 -6.07 -14.17 -12.97
CA ASN A 150 -4.64 -14.37 -12.82
C ASN A 150 -4.36 -15.75 -12.20
N TRP A 151 -4.93 -16.81 -12.77
CA TRP A 151 -4.88 -18.17 -12.17
C TRP A 151 -3.45 -18.65 -11.91
N ASP A 152 -2.52 -18.29 -12.78
CA ASP A 152 -1.09 -18.62 -12.64
C ASP A 152 -0.44 -17.92 -11.42
N LEU A 153 -1.01 -16.80 -10.97
CA LEU A 153 -0.54 -16.02 -9.81
C LEU A 153 -1.20 -16.44 -8.49
N GLU A 154 -2.36 -17.11 -8.53
CA GLU A 154 -3.20 -17.37 -7.34
C GLU A 154 -3.27 -18.84 -6.90
N LEU A 155 -2.84 -19.79 -7.73
CA LEU A 155 -2.97 -21.24 -7.47
C LEU A 155 -2.01 -21.81 -6.39
N SER A 156 -1.32 -20.98 -5.62
CA SER A 156 -0.09 -21.39 -4.92
C SER A 156 -0.14 -21.26 -3.40
N ASP A 157 -1.17 -21.80 -2.75
CA ASP A 157 -1.15 -21.99 -1.28
C ASP A 157 -0.43 -23.28 -0.84
N GLN A 158 -0.04 -24.16 -1.79
CA GLN A 158 0.57 -25.47 -1.49
C GLN A 158 1.79 -25.84 -2.35
N ASN A 159 2.11 -25.08 -3.40
CA ASN A 159 3.33 -25.27 -4.20
C ASN A 159 3.99 -23.91 -4.41
N VAL A 160 5.31 -23.87 -4.31
CA VAL A 160 6.15 -22.68 -4.55
C VAL A 160 6.07 -22.31 -6.04
N ALA A 161 4.93 -21.80 -6.50
CA ALA A 161 4.87 -21.09 -7.77
C ALA A 161 5.66 -19.79 -7.55
N GLU A 162 6.66 -19.56 -8.40
CA GLU A 162 7.52 -18.40 -8.32
C GLU A 162 6.67 -17.13 -8.41
N ARG A 163 6.62 -16.35 -7.32
CA ARG A 163 5.99 -15.03 -7.35
C ARG A 163 6.64 -14.22 -8.48
N PRO A 164 5.85 -13.53 -9.32
CA PRO A 164 6.39 -12.90 -10.50
C PRO A 164 7.37 -11.81 -10.06
N THR A 165 8.58 -11.93 -10.60
CA THR A 165 9.68 -11.00 -10.35
C THR A 165 9.77 -10.06 -11.55
N MET A 166 9.81 -8.75 -11.29
CA MET A 166 9.86 -7.70 -12.30
C MET A 166 11.17 -6.93 -12.17
N ASN A 167 12.03 -7.00 -13.17
CA ASN A 167 13.20 -6.13 -13.28
C ASN A 167 12.79 -4.71 -13.69
N PRO A 168 13.67 -3.71 -13.57
CA PRO A 168 13.39 -2.38 -14.07
C PRO A 168 12.90 -2.42 -15.53
N ARG A 169 11.81 -1.71 -15.81
CA ARG A 169 11.10 -1.67 -17.11
C ARG A 169 10.28 -2.90 -17.49
N ASP A 170 10.29 -3.96 -16.68
CA ASP A 170 9.41 -5.10 -16.92
C ASP A 170 7.94 -4.70 -16.71
N ILE A 171 7.06 -5.34 -17.49
CA ILE A 171 5.63 -5.12 -17.46
C ILE A 171 4.94 -6.43 -17.11
N LEU A 172 4.13 -6.41 -16.06
CA LEU A 172 3.24 -7.49 -15.68
C LEU A 172 1.80 -7.10 -16.03
N GLN A 173 1.12 -7.93 -16.81
CA GLN A 173 -0.28 -7.74 -17.17
C GLN A 173 -1.16 -8.64 -16.30
N VAL A 174 -2.15 -8.04 -15.65
CA VAL A 174 -3.15 -8.74 -14.84
C VAL A 174 -4.55 -8.42 -15.34
N ALA A 175 -5.48 -9.34 -15.12
CA ALA A 175 -6.86 -9.19 -15.56
C ALA A 175 -7.87 -9.65 -14.49
N PHE A 176 -9.01 -8.97 -14.46
CA PHE A 176 -10.12 -9.22 -13.54
C PHE A 176 -11.44 -9.20 -14.30
N LEU A 177 -12.29 -10.16 -13.97
CA LEU A 177 -13.69 -10.17 -14.38
C LEU A 177 -14.52 -9.49 -13.29
N VAL A 178 -15.23 -8.42 -13.64
CA VAL A 178 -16.10 -7.66 -12.74
C VAL A 178 -17.54 -7.89 -13.17
N GLU A 179 -18.36 -8.41 -12.28
CA GLU A 179 -19.75 -8.73 -12.57
C GLU A 179 -20.67 -8.08 -11.56
N GLN A 180 -21.80 -7.57 -12.00
CA GLN A 180 -22.85 -7.13 -11.08
C GLN A 180 -23.47 -8.34 -10.39
N GLU A 181 -23.59 -8.27 -9.07
CA GLU A 181 -24.16 -9.34 -8.26
C GLU A 181 -25.69 -9.38 -8.36
N VAL A 182 -26.25 -10.60 -8.41
CA VAL A 182 -27.70 -10.82 -8.52
C VAL A 182 -28.34 -10.48 -7.18
N GLY A 183 -29.33 -9.58 -7.18
CA GLY A 183 -30.10 -9.26 -5.96
C GLY A 183 -29.43 -8.31 -4.98
N GLN A 184 -28.20 -7.86 -5.27
CA GLN A 184 -27.52 -6.86 -4.46
C GLN A 184 -28.11 -5.46 -4.73
N GLN A 185 -28.82 -4.93 -3.73
CA GLN A 185 -29.39 -3.58 -3.81
C GLN A 185 -28.42 -2.50 -3.34
N ASP A 186 -27.43 -2.86 -2.52
CA ASP A 186 -26.42 -1.93 -2.04
C ASP A 186 -25.56 -1.40 -3.20
N GLY A 187 -25.39 -0.08 -3.27
CA GLY A 187 -24.68 0.60 -4.36
C GLY A 187 -25.41 0.65 -5.72
N LEU A 188 -26.54 -0.05 -5.90
CA LEU A 188 -27.24 -0.12 -7.19
C LEU A 188 -27.83 1.23 -7.62
N GLU A 189 -28.40 2.00 -6.68
CA GLU A 189 -28.92 3.34 -6.98
C GLU A 189 -27.80 4.31 -7.41
N ASN A 190 -26.64 4.23 -6.77
CA ASN A 190 -25.49 5.06 -7.09
C ASN A 190 -24.94 4.69 -8.47
N LEU A 191 -24.82 3.39 -8.77
CA LEU A 191 -24.46 2.91 -10.10
C LEU A 191 -25.42 3.43 -11.18
N GLN A 192 -26.74 3.36 -10.94
CA GLN A 192 -27.73 3.87 -11.89
C GLN A 192 -27.63 5.39 -12.08
N LYS A 193 -27.36 6.15 -11.01
CA LYS A 193 -27.14 7.60 -11.08
C LYS A 193 -25.87 7.93 -11.87
N ASP A 194 -24.77 7.24 -11.61
CA ASP A 194 -23.47 7.44 -12.28
C ASP A 194 -23.57 7.10 -13.78
N LEU A 195 -24.25 6.01 -14.12
CA LEU A 195 -24.51 5.63 -15.51
C LEU A 195 -25.40 6.66 -16.23
N LYS A 196 -26.41 7.22 -15.56
CA LYS A 196 -27.29 8.26 -16.15
C LYS A 196 -26.58 9.61 -16.31
N ARG A 197 -25.75 10.00 -15.35
CA ARG A 197 -25.08 11.32 -15.34
C ARG A 197 -23.84 11.33 -16.21
N ASP A 198 -22.92 10.40 -15.95
CA ASP A 198 -21.56 10.42 -16.49
C ASP A 198 -21.36 9.35 -17.57
N GLY A 199 -22.27 8.37 -17.68
CA GLY A 199 -22.13 7.23 -18.59
C GLY A 199 -21.00 6.28 -18.19
N ARG A 200 -20.58 6.33 -16.92
CA ARG A 200 -19.46 5.55 -16.37
C ARG A 200 -19.92 4.80 -15.12
N ALA A 201 -19.40 3.59 -14.94
CA ALA A 201 -19.57 2.82 -13.71
C ALA A 201 -18.26 2.85 -12.92
N THR A 202 -18.37 3.01 -11.60
CA THR A 202 -17.23 2.84 -10.70
C THR A 202 -17.08 1.37 -10.33
N LEU A 203 -15.99 0.73 -10.77
CA LEU A 203 -15.77 -0.70 -10.59
C LEU A 203 -15.15 -1.04 -9.24
N GLY A 204 -14.21 -0.23 -8.76
CA GLY A 204 -13.41 -0.58 -7.58
C GLY A 204 -12.09 0.17 -7.48
N GLN A 205 -11.18 -0.37 -6.67
CA GLN A 205 -9.79 0.09 -6.51
C GLN A 205 -8.84 -1.10 -6.60
N LEU A 206 -7.80 -1.00 -7.41
CA LEU A 206 -6.73 -1.99 -7.48
C LEU A 206 -5.68 -1.70 -6.39
N SER A 207 -5.38 -2.71 -5.58
CA SER A 207 -4.34 -2.73 -4.56
C SER A 207 -3.26 -3.74 -4.92
N ILE A 208 -2.01 -3.29 -4.90
CA ILE A 208 -0.83 -4.09 -5.24
C ILE A 208 0.13 -4.04 -4.06
N GLU A 209 0.69 -5.19 -3.70
CA GLU A 209 1.72 -5.36 -2.68
C GLU A 209 2.94 -6.02 -3.33
N TRP A 210 4.13 -5.54 -2.99
CA TRP A 210 5.39 -6.09 -3.50
C TRP A 210 6.50 -6.04 -2.45
N ARG A 211 7.59 -6.73 -2.77
CA ARG A 211 8.82 -6.74 -1.98
C ARG A 211 10.02 -6.30 -2.82
N SER A 212 10.86 -5.43 -2.26
CA SER A 212 12.13 -5.00 -2.87
C SER A 212 13.22 -6.08 -2.73
N THR A 213 14.35 -5.90 -3.42
CA THR A 213 15.52 -6.78 -3.32
C THR A 213 16.07 -6.92 -1.89
N MET A 214 15.88 -5.91 -1.05
CA MET A 214 16.36 -5.89 0.34
C MET A 214 15.28 -6.37 1.34
N GLY A 215 14.13 -6.82 0.84
CA GLY A 215 13.07 -7.38 1.66
C GLY A 215 12.04 -6.36 2.16
N ASP A 216 12.17 -5.09 1.80
CA ASP A 216 11.22 -4.04 2.17
C ASP A 216 9.89 -4.25 1.46
N ARG A 217 8.78 -4.06 2.18
CA ARG A 217 7.43 -4.16 1.62
C ARG A 217 6.99 -2.81 1.08
N GLY A 218 6.44 -2.81 -0.13
CA GLY A 218 5.77 -1.67 -0.73
C GLY A 218 4.33 -1.99 -1.08
N PHE A 219 3.49 -0.95 -1.11
CA PHE A 219 2.09 -1.07 -1.53
C PHE A 219 1.64 0.13 -2.35
N LEU A 220 0.69 -0.11 -3.24
CA LEU A 220 0.08 0.90 -4.09
C LEU A 220 -1.41 0.59 -4.21
N THR A 221 -2.24 1.56 -3.86
CA THR A 221 -3.68 1.50 -4.10
C THR A 221 -4.06 2.61 -5.08
N THR A 222 -4.70 2.20 -6.17
CA THR A 222 -5.22 3.12 -7.18
C THR A 222 -6.47 3.84 -6.69
N GLY A 223 -6.79 4.99 -7.31
CA GLY A 223 -8.09 5.63 -7.13
C GLY A 223 -9.24 4.81 -7.72
N ASN A 224 -10.46 5.37 -7.65
CA ASN A 224 -11.65 4.72 -8.20
C ASN A 224 -11.47 4.44 -9.71
N LEU A 225 -11.50 3.17 -10.08
CA LEU A 225 -11.41 2.70 -11.46
C LEU A 225 -12.78 2.84 -12.12
N LEU A 226 -12.83 3.61 -13.21
CA LEU A 226 -14.05 3.95 -13.92
C LEU A 226 -14.09 3.25 -15.28
N THR A 227 -15.28 2.88 -15.74
CA THR A 227 -15.47 2.46 -17.12
C THR A 227 -15.33 3.65 -18.08
N LYS A 228 -15.06 3.35 -19.35
CA LYS A 228 -15.12 4.39 -20.40
C LYS A 228 -16.55 4.88 -20.57
N LYS A 229 -16.67 6.16 -20.92
CA LYS A 229 -17.96 6.75 -21.27
C LYS A 229 -18.48 6.08 -22.54
N ARG A 230 -19.72 5.60 -22.49
CA ARG A 230 -20.44 5.07 -23.64
C ARG A 230 -20.82 6.16 -24.64
#